data_AF-A0A1S8WJW3-F1
#
_entry.id   AF-A0A1S8WJW3-F1
#
_cell.length_a   1.000
_cell.length_b   1.000
_cell.length_c   1.000
_cell.angle_alpha   90.00
_cell.angle_beta   90.00
_cell.angle_gamma   90.00
#
_symmetry.space_group_name_H-M   'P 1'
#
loop_
_entity.id
_entity.type
_entity.pdbx_description
1 polymer ?
#
loop_
_entity_poly.entity_id
_entity_poly.type
_entity_poly.pdbx_seq_one_letter_code
_entity_poly.pdbx_strand_id
1 'polypeptide(L)'
;SYPNLHRASFWFGHAETLLPVIAALGLFNDSVGHDHIQRLYADGFENWLGKIRAHPPTHTMFRTGHIVPFGGNLVLELYHCADAVSSQYSDPLTGFFVLPRVNDHTIVWPLSSPVQPPTAESPGAPFALLSTVLRHLENCMPNVYNESKHCALR
;
A
#
# COMPACT_ATOMS: atom_id res chain seq x y z
N SER A 1 0.58 -31.33 -9.69
CA SER A 1 -0.48 -30.31 -9.49
C SER A 1 -0.75 -30.20 -8.00
N TYR A 2 -0.54 -29.02 -7.40
CA TYR A 2 -0.83 -28.81 -5.99
C TYR A 2 -2.34 -28.58 -5.83
N PRO A 3 -3.09 -29.50 -5.18
CA PRO A 3 -4.56 -29.49 -5.20
C PRO A 3 -5.21 -28.31 -4.45
N ASN A 4 -4.42 -27.49 -3.75
CA ASN A 4 -4.88 -26.33 -2.97
C ASN A 4 -4.26 -25.00 -3.42
N LEU A 5 -3.68 -24.93 -4.63
CA LEU A 5 -3.10 -23.67 -5.12
C LEU A 5 -4.21 -22.76 -5.66
N HIS A 6 -4.77 -21.93 -4.79
CA HIS A 6 -5.67 -20.85 -5.19
C HIS A 6 -4.87 -19.76 -5.89
N ARG A 7 -5.22 -19.47 -7.15
CA ARG A 7 -4.58 -18.38 -7.94
C ARG A 7 -5.01 -16.98 -7.50
N ALA A 8 -6.10 -16.89 -6.73
CA ALA A 8 -6.63 -15.65 -6.20
C ALA A 8 -7.40 -15.93 -4.89
N SER A 9 -7.38 -14.95 -4.00
CA SER A 9 -8.12 -14.94 -2.73
C SER A 9 -8.91 -13.65 -2.65
N PHE A 10 -10.20 -13.74 -2.33
CA PHE A 10 -11.11 -12.58 -2.26
C PHE A 10 -11.66 -12.45 -0.84
N TRP A 11 -11.59 -11.24 -0.30
CA TRP A 11 -12.11 -10.89 1.01
C TRP A 11 -13.11 -9.75 0.85
N PHE A 12 -14.24 -9.85 1.54
CA PHE A 12 -15.30 -8.85 1.52
C PHE A 12 -15.44 -8.25 2.91
N GLY A 13 -15.55 -6.93 2.97
CA GLY A 13 -15.64 -6.20 4.21
C GLY A 13 -16.22 -4.82 4.00
N HIS A 14 -16.21 -4.03 5.07
CA HIS A 14 -16.72 -2.67 5.05
C HIS A 14 -15.60 -1.68 4.72
N ALA A 15 -15.97 -0.46 4.32
CA ALA A 15 -15.01 0.62 4.08
C ALA A 15 -14.13 0.87 5.31
N GLU A 16 -14.73 0.74 6.50
CA GLU A 16 -14.11 0.88 7.81
C GLU A 16 -13.05 -0.20 8.11
N THR A 17 -13.08 -1.33 7.39
CA THR A 17 -12.04 -2.36 7.47
C THR A 17 -10.96 -2.15 6.41
N LEU A 18 -11.37 -1.77 5.20
CA LEU A 18 -10.45 -1.59 4.07
C LEU A 18 -9.54 -0.38 4.25
N LEU A 19 -10.06 0.72 4.79
CA LEU A 19 -9.32 1.97 4.98
C LEU A 19 -8.12 1.82 5.93
N PRO A 20 -8.24 1.17 7.11
CA PRO A 20 -7.10 0.84 7.95
C PRO A 20 -6.03 -0.02 7.27
N VAL A 21 -6.44 -1.00 6.44
CA VAL A 21 -5.48 -1.84 5.69
C VAL A 21 -4.69 -1.00 4.71
N ILE A 22 -5.36 -0.13 3.95
CA ILE A 22 -4.72 0.78 3.00
C ILE A 22 -3.77 1.76 3.69
N ALA A 23 -4.17 2.29 4.85
CA ALA A 23 -3.34 3.17 5.67
C ALA A 23 -2.10 2.44 6.22
N ALA A 24 -2.25 1.20 6.69
CA ALA A 24 -1.15 0.38 7.20
C ALA A 24 -0.12 0.05 6.11
N LEU A 25 -0.57 -0.18 4.87
CA LEU A 25 0.29 -0.37 3.70
C LEU A 25 0.99 0.92 3.25
N GLY A 26 0.59 2.08 3.77
CA GLY A 26 1.17 3.38 3.44
C GLY A 26 0.91 3.86 2.00
N LEU A 27 -0.13 3.34 1.33
CA LEU A 27 -0.42 3.65 -0.08
C LEU A 27 -0.82 5.11 -0.32
N PHE A 28 -1.46 5.75 0.65
CA PHE A 28 -1.86 7.16 0.59
C PHE A 28 -1.27 7.94 1.77
N ASN A 29 0.07 8.02 1.81
CA ASN A 29 0.80 8.75 2.83
C ASN A 29 1.35 10.07 2.28
N ASP A 30 0.63 11.16 2.53
CA ASP A 30 1.03 12.53 2.19
C ASP A 30 2.36 12.96 2.84
N SER A 31 2.84 12.27 3.88
CA SER A 31 4.09 12.64 4.57
C SER A 31 5.34 12.13 3.88
N VAL A 32 5.20 11.28 2.85
CA VAL A 32 6.35 10.69 2.15
C VAL A 32 7.18 11.79 1.50
N GLY A 33 8.47 11.81 1.84
CA GLY A 33 9.41 12.80 1.31
C GLY A 33 9.31 14.20 1.89
N HIS A 34 8.53 14.38 2.97
CA HIS A 34 8.44 15.63 3.71
C HIS A 34 9.15 15.51 5.06
N ASP A 35 9.83 16.59 5.48
CA ASP A 35 10.53 16.65 6.77
C ASP A 35 9.59 16.65 7.99
N HIS A 36 8.29 16.83 7.75
CA HIS A 36 7.26 16.87 8.78
C HIS A 36 6.03 16.07 8.37
N ILE A 37 5.34 15.51 9.37
CA ILE A 37 4.13 14.74 9.18
C ILE A 37 3.02 15.63 8.61
N GLN A 38 2.50 15.26 7.44
CA GLN A 38 1.34 15.89 6.83
C GLN A 38 0.06 15.28 7.41
N ARG A 39 -0.52 15.96 8.40
CA ARG A 39 -1.81 15.54 8.98
C ARG A 39 -2.97 16.18 8.23
N LEU A 40 -4.09 15.46 8.18
CA LEU A 40 -5.37 16.04 7.79
C LEU A 40 -5.93 16.81 9.00
N TYR A 41 -6.14 18.11 8.82
CA TYR A 41 -6.73 18.98 9.83
C TYR A 41 -8.15 19.36 9.42
N ALA A 42 -9.05 19.46 10.40
CA ALA A 42 -10.45 19.83 10.17
C ALA A 42 -10.60 21.24 9.56
N ASP A 43 -9.65 22.13 9.84
CA ASP A 43 -9.57 23.51 9.34
C ASP A 43 -8.60 23.66 8.15
N GLY A 44 -8.09 22.56 7.58
CA GLY A 44 -7.09 22.54 6.52
C GLY A 44 -7.63 22.62 5.08
N PHE A 45 -8.84 23.15 4.87
CA PHE A 45 -9.53 23.05 3.57
C PHE A 45 -8.74 23.70 2.41
N GLU A 46 -8.15 24.88 2.61
CA GLU A 46 -7.37 25.56 1.56
C GLU A 46 -6.10 24.79 1.18
N ASN A 47 -5.41 24.18 2.15
CA ASN A 47 -4.27 23.33 1.89
C ASN A 47 -4.69 22.09 1.06
N TRP A 48 -5.80 21.46 1.43
CA TRP A 48 -6.35 20.33 0.69
C TRP A 48 -6.75 20.72 -0.76
N LEU A 49 -7.40 21.87 -0.94
CA LEU A 49 -7.71 22.41 -2.27
C LEU A 49 -6.44 22.66 -3.10
N GLY A 50 -5.38 23.19 -2.49
CA GLY A 50 -4.08 23.38 -3.11
C GLY A 50 -3.51 22.07 -3.67
N LYS A 51 -3.54 21.00 -2.87
CA LYS A 51 -3.09 19.67 -3.31
C LYS A 51 -3.89 19.11 -4.48
N ILE A 52 -5.22 19.32 -4.50
CA ILE A 52 -6.07 18.86 -5.62
C ILE A 52 -5.77 19.61 -6.92
N ARG A 53 -5.42 20.88 -6.82
CA ARG A 53 -5.09 21.74 -7.97
C ARG A 53 -3.64 21.63 -8.40
N ALA A 54 -2.81 20.87 -7.68
CA ALA A 54 -1.41 20.67 -8.03
C ALA A 54 -1.27 19.93 -9.38
N HIS A 55 -0.24 20.30 -10.14
CA HIS A 55 0.10 19.68 -11.41
C HIS A 55 1.58 19.28 -11.39
N PRO A 56 1.90 17.97 -11.45
CA PRO A 56 0.97 16.83 -11.48
C PRO A 56 0.20 16.64 -10.15
N PRO A 57 -0.93 15.93 -10.16
CA PRO A 57 -1.69 15.64 -8.94
C PRO A 57 -0.85 14.83 -7.94
N THR A 58 -1.04 15.09 -6.64
CA THR A 58 -0.32 14.36 -5.58
C THR A 58 -0.76 12.90 -5.53
N HIS A 59 0.13 11.98 -5.92
CA HIS A 59 -0.16 10.55 -6.03
C HIS A 59 -0.49 9.87 -4.70
N THR A 60 -0.01 10.41 -3.58
CA THR A 60 -0.21 9.85 -2.23
C THR A 60 -1.36 10.50 -1.47
N MET A 61 -2.12 11.41 -2.09
CA MET A 61 -3.17 12.18 -1.42
C MET A 61 -4.25 11.30 -0.81
N PHE A 62 -4.47 11.45 0.49
CA PHE A 62 -5.59 10.78 1.15
C PHE A 62 -6.95 11.43 0.81
N ARG A 63 -7.84 10.65 0.18
CA ARG A 63 -9.25 11.03 -0.06
C ARG A 63 -10.16 9.81 -0.01
N THR A 64 -10.99 9.70 1.02
CA THR A 64 -11.85 8.52 1.25
C THR A 64 -12.72 8.16 0.04
N GLY A 65 -13.31 9.15 -0.65
CA GLY A 65 -14.12 8.88 -1.85
C GLY A 65 -13.34 8.32 -3.06
N HIS A 66 -12.01 8.45 -3.07
CA HIS A 66 -11.13 7.82 -4.06
C HIS A 66 -10.59 6.47 -3.58
N ILE A 67 -10.43 6.31 -2.26
CA ILE A 67 -9.83 5.12 -1.65
C ILE A 67 -10.89 4.02 -1.45
N VAL A 68 -12.03 4.36 -0.87
CA VAL A 68 -13.15 3.46 -0.53
C VAL A 68 -14.50 4.06 -0.94
N PRO A 69 -14.76 4.27 -2.25
CA PRO A 69 -16.11 4.59 -2.73
C PRO A 69 -17.07 3.41 -2.45
N PHE A 70 -18.36 3.60 -2.73
CA PHE A 70 -19.30 2.47 -2.74
C PHE A 70 -18.82 1.38 -3.70
N GLY A 71 -18.62 0.17 -3.18
CA GLY A 71 -18.06 -0.95 -3.94
C GLY A 71 -16.54 -0.88 -4.18
N GLY A 72 -15.84 -0.01 -3.45
CA GLY A 72 -14.39 0.14 -3.58
C GLY A 72 -13.60 -1.13 -3.23
N ASN A 73 -12.44 -1.28 -3.85
CA ASN A 73 -11.60 -2.48 -3.73
C ASN A 73 -10.10 -2.13 -3.68
N LEU A 74 -9.34 -3.02 -3.03
CA LEU A 74 -7.89 -3.09 -3.07
C LEU A 74 -7.50 -4.47 -3.62
N VAL A 75 -6.65 -4.49 -4.63
CA VAL A 75 -6.06 -5.71 -5.20
C VAL A 75 -4.56 -5.63 -5.03
N LEU A 76 -3.95 -6.71 -4.52
CA LEU A 76 -2.50 -6.90 -4.52
C LEU A 76 -2.18 -7.99 -5.54
N GLU A 77 -1.72 -7.58 -6.72
CA GLU A 77 -1.40 -8.51 -7.81
C GLU A 77 0.02 -9.04 -7.64
N LEU A 78 0.16 -10.35 -7.48
CA LEU A 78 1.45 -11.02 -7.49
C LEU A 78 1.79 -11.48 -8.91
N TYR A 79 2.92 -11.04 -9.44
CA TYR A 79 3.41 -11.49 -10.74
C TYR A 79 4.90 -11.83 -10.70
N HIS A 80 5.34 -12.67 -11.63
CA HIS A 80 6.73 -13.10 -11.76
C HIS A 80 7.31 -12.60 -13.08
N CYS A 81 8.47 -11.94 -13.02
CA CYS A 81 9.24 -11.50 -14.18
C CYS A 81 10.58 -12.24 -14.21
N ALA A 82 10.68 -13.27 -15.05
CA ALA A 82 11.86 -14.15 -15.12
C ALA A 82 13.12 -13.40 -15.58
N ASP A 83 12.97 -12.43 -16.48
CA ASP A 83 14.10 -11.69 -17.07
C ASP A 83 14.66 -10.59 -16.15
N ALA A 84 13.95 -10.26 -15.07
CA ALA A 84 14.39 -9.27 -14.08
C ALA A 84 15.46 -9.82 -13.12
N VAL A 85 15.82 -11.11 -13.24
CA VAL A 85 16.66 -11.82 -12.28
C VAL A 85 17.82 -12.51 -12.98
N SER A 86 19.06 -12.20 -12.56
CA SER A 86 20.21 -13.02 -12.96
C SER A 86 20.17 -14.36 -12.24
N SER A 87 20.52 -15.46 -12.92
CA SER A 87 20.49 -16.84 -12.43
C SER A 87 21.43 -17.15 -11.23
N GLN A 88 21.94 -16.13 -10.55
CA GLN A 88 22.87 -16.23 -9.41
C GLN A 88 22.20 -16.05 -8.04
N TYR A 89 20.90 -15.72 -7.98
CA TYR A 89 20.20 -15.54 -6.71
C TYR A 89 19.59 -16.86 -6.19
N SER A 90 19.82 -17.15 -4.91
CA SER A 90 19.31 -18.34 -4.20
C SER A 90 17.94 -18.14 -3.54
N ASP A 91 17.40 -16.92 -3.55
CA ASP A 91 16.11 -16.62 -2.93
C ASP A 91 14.98 -17.06 -3.88
N PRO A 92 14.11 -18.01 -3.47
CA PRO A 92 13.00 -18.49 -4.30
C PRO A 92 11.95 -17.42 -4.60
N LEU A 93 11.95 -16.30 -3.89
CA LEU A 93 11.05 -15.16 -4.13
C LEU A 93 11.63 -14.14 -5.11
N THR A 94 12.85 -14.33 -5.59
CA THR A 94 13.45 -13.41 -6.55
C THR A 94 12.64 -13.39 -7.85
N GLY A 95 12.42 -12.21 -8.40
CA GLY A 95 11.61 -12.03 -9.62
C GLY A 95 10.12 -11.97 -9.38
N PHE A 96 9.66 -12.14 -8.14
CA PHE A 96 8.28 -11.87 -7.75
C PHE A 96 8.09 -10.43 -7.30
N PHE A 97 7.02 -9.82 -7.80
CA PHE A 97 6.65 -8.43 -7.54
C PHE A 97 5.18 -8.32 -7.17
N VAL A 98 4.86 -7.33 -6.36
CA VAL A 98 3.51 -7.00 -5.91
C VAL A 98 3.12 -5.65 -6.50
N LEU A 99 2.00 -5.61 -7.25
CA LEU A 99 1.42 -4.40 -7.80
C LEU A 99 0.10 -4.07 -7.07
N PRO A 100 0.04 -2.98 -6.29
CA PRO A 100 -1.20 -2.57 -5.65
C PRO A 100 -2.10 -1.81 -6.62
N ARG A 101 -3.37 -2.20 -6.69
CA ARG A 101 -4.44 -1.46 -7.36
C ARG A 101 -5.52 -1.09 -6.37
N VAL A 102 -5.95 0.16 -6.41
CA VAL A 102 -7.11 0.64 -5.65
C VAL A 102 -8.12 1.14 -6.66
N ASN A 103 -9.30 0.52 -6.68
CA ASN A 103 -10.38 0.87 -7.62
C ASN A 103 -9.90 0.89 -9.08
N ASP A 104 -9.21 -0.18 -9.50
CA ASP A 104 -8.58 -0.35 -10.82
C ASP A 104 -7.40 0.58 -11.16
N HIS A 105 -7.05 1.51 -10.27
CA HIS A 105 -5.90 2.40 -10.45
C HIS A 105 -4.66 1.81 -9.79
N THR A 106 -3.56 1.71 -10.55
CA THR A 106 -2.24 1.38 -9.99
C THR A 106 -1.76 2.53 -9.09
N ILE A 107 -1.38 2.19 -7.86
CA ILE A 107 -0.97 3.18 -6.85
C ILE A 107 0.54 3.17 -6.69
N VAL A 108 1.13 4.37 -6.59
CA VAL A 108 2.54 4.53 -6.26
C VAL A 108 2.74 4.13 -4.80
N TRP A 109 3.63 3.17 -4.56
CA TRP A 109 3.85 2.60 -3.25
C TRP A 109 5.23 3.02 -2.70
N PRO A 110 5.30 3.76 -1.58
CA PRO A 110 6.57 4.16 -0.98
C PRO A 110 7.56 3.04 -0.70
N LEU A 111 7.09 1.82 -0.42
CA LEU A 111 7.95 0.65 -0.23
C LEU A 111 8.72 0.22 -1.48
N SER A 112 8.33 0.73 -2.65
CA SER A 112 8.96 0.42 -3.93
C SER A 112 9.77 1.56 -4.51
N SER A 113 10.04 2.59 -3.71
CA SER A 113 10.81 3.74 -4.18
C SER A 113 12.19 3.32 -4.71
N PRO A 114 12.61 3.84 -5.88
CA PRO A 114 13.98 3.64 -6.37
C PRO A 114 15.02 4.39 -5.50
N VAL A 115 14.57 5.35 -4.69
CA VAL A 115 15.38 6.13 -3.74
C VAL A 115 14.94 5.79 -2.32
N GLN A 116 15.88 5.39 -1.47
CA GLN A 116 15.61 5.07 -0.07
C GLN A 116 16.42 6.00 0.86
N PRO A 117 15.77 6.84 1.70
CA PRO A 117 14.32 6.99 1.89
C PRO A 117 13.60 7.67 0.70
N PRO A 118 12.29 7.43 0.51
CA PRO A 118 11.51 8.08 -0.55
C PRO A 118 11.42 9.59 -0.37
N THR A 119 11.35 10.33 -1.48
CA THR A 119 11.29 11.81 -1.51
C THR A 119 9.97 12.31 -2.10
N ALA A 120 9.72 13.62 -2.06
CA ALA A 120 8.50 14.19 -2.62
C ALA A 120 8.45 14.04 -4.16
N GLU A 121 9.61 14.08 -4.80
CA GLU A 121 9.80 13.93 -6.26
C GLU A 121 9.85 12.45 -6.69
N SER A 122 10.23 11.56 -5.78
CA SER A 122 10.26 10.11 -5.99
C SER A 122 9.61 9.40 -4.80
N PRO A 123 8.27 9.50 -4.67
CA PRO A 123 7.56 9.01 -3.50
C PRO A 123 7.36 7.50 -3.49
N GLY A 124 7.70 6.79 -4.57
CA GLY A 124 7.51 5.35 -4.71
C GLY A 124 7.58 4.90 -6.16
N ALA A 125 7.23 3.65 -6.40
CA ALA A 125 7.04 3.06 -7.73
C ALA A 125 5.70 2.29 -7.79
N PRO A 126 5.24 1.84 -8.97
CA PRO A 126 3.95 1.15 -9.08
C PRO A 126 3.99 -0.33 -8.67
N PHE A 127 5.15 -0.88 -8.29
CA PHE A 127 5.31 -2.28 -7.89
C PHE A 127 6.49 -2.46 -6.93
N ALA A 128 6.35 -3.34 -5.94
CA ALA A 128 7.39 -3.66 -4.96
C ALA A 128 7.90 -5.10 -5.13
N LEU A 129 9.16 -5.36 -4.79
CA LEU A 129 9.65 -6.74 -4.64
C LEU A 129 8.87 -7.46 -3.53
N LEU A 130 8.46 -8.71 -3.77
CA LEU A 130 7.71 -9.49 -2.79
C LEU A 130 8.45 -9.59 -1.44
N SER A 131 9.76 -9.80 -1.47
CA SER A 131 10.59 -9.88 -0.25
C SER A 131 10.58 -8.58 0.57
N THR A 132 10.54 -7.42 -0.08
CA THR A 132 10.40 -6.11 0.59
C THR A 132 9.04 -5.97 1.24
N VAL A 133 7.97 -6.38 0.55
CA VAL A 133 6.60 -6.33 1.07
C VAL A 133 6.44 -7.23 2.30
N LEU A 134 6.92 -8.48 2.21
CA LEU A 134 6.83 -9.43 3.32
C LEU A 134 7.57 -8.92 4.56
N ARG A 135 8.80 -8.42 4.39
CA ARG A 135 9.58 -7.82 5.49
C ARG A 135 8.87 -6.62 6.12
N HIS A 136 8.19 -5.80 5.32
CA HIS A 136 7.41 -4.69 5.83
C HIS A 136 6.22 -5.19 6.67
N LEU A 137 5.46 -6.17 6.16
CA LEU A 137 4.31 -6.74 6.86
C LEU A 137 4.69 -7.47 8.14
N GLU A 138 5.83 -8.16 8.18
CA GLU A 138 6.37 -8.80 9.40
C GLU A 138 6.54 -7.78 10.52
N ASN A 139 7.03 -6.57 10.22
CA ASN A 139 7.18 -5.50 11.20
C ASN A 139 5.85 -4.87 11.62
N CYS A 140 4.80 -4.99 10.78
CA CYS A 140 3.46 -4.47 11.07
C CYS A 140 2.58 -5.46 11.82
N MET A 141 2.91 -6.75 11.84
CA MET A 141 2.15 -7.75 12.58
C MET A 141 2.59 -7.78 14.05
N PRO A 142 1.64 -7.68 15.01
CA PRO A 142 2.00 -7.84 16.41
C PRO A 142 2.50 -9.28 16.64
N ASN A 143 3.65 -9.42 17.32
CA ASN A 143 4.22 -10.71 17.72
C ASN A 143 3.25 -11.57 18.57
N VAL A 144 2.25 -10.94 19.18
CA VAL A 144 1.16 -11.57 19.94
C VAL A 144 -0.14 -10.86 19.57
N TYR A 145 -0.96 -11.49 18.72
CA TYR A 145 -2.32 -11.02 18.46
C TYR A 145 -3.18 -11.33 19.69
N ASN A 146 -3.44 -10.32 20.51
CA ASN A 146 -4.24 -10.48 21.71
C ASN A 146 -5.73 -10.25 21.40
N GLU A 147 -6.43 -11.33 21.03
CA GLU A 147 -7.87 -11.33 20.75
C GLU A 147 -8.69 -10.70 21.89
N SER A 148 -8.30 -10.94 23.15
CA SER A 148 -9.03 -10.44 24.32
C SER A 148 -8.96 -8.92 24.52
N LYS A 149 -7.98 -8.21 23.95
CA LYS A 149 -7.89 -6.75 24.06
C LYS A 149 -8.66 -6.01 22.96
N HIS A 150 -8.88 -6.64 21.81
CA HIS A 150 -9.51 -6.00 20.66
C HIS A 150 -10.97 -6.42 20.43
N CYS A 151 -11.37 -7.63 20.85
CA CYS A 151 -12.75 -8.11 20.77
C CYS A 151 -13.57 -7.88 22.04
N ALA A 152 -12.99 -7.29 23.10
CA ALA A 152 -13.71 -6.93 24.32
C ALA A 152 -14.46 -5.59 24.15
N LEU A 153 -15.43 -5.57 23.24
CA LEU A 153 -16.60 -4.71 23.39
C LEU A 153 -17.57 -5.46 24.30
N ARG A 154 -17.38 -5.32 25.61
CA ARG A 154 -18.43 -5.59 26.61
C ARG A 154 -18.94 -4.26 27.13
#